data_AF-A0A973BV46-F1
#
_entry.id   AF-A0A973BV46-F1
#
_cell.length_a   1.000
_cell.length_b   1.000
_cell.length_c   1.000
_cell.angle_alpha   90.00
_cell.angle_beta   90.00
_cell.angle_gamma   90.00
#
_symmetry.space_group_name_H-M   'P 1'
#
loop_
_entity.id
_entity.type
_entity.pdbx_description
1 polymer ?
#
loop_
_entity_poly.entity_id
_entity_poly.type
_entity_poly.pdbx_seq_one_letter_code
_entity_poly.pdbx_strand_id
1 'polypeptide(L)'
;MAVMPMFPLGSPLLPGGVLPLHVFEPRYRQMVIDCLQADGEPEFGQALITHGREAGGGDQRSMIGTLARMVNIEALDEGRYALIAVGMQRIRVNAWLPDDPYPLADVDPWPEEDADVDGLDERVAGALDRVRSTLALAAELGEFDADADDIEIADDPVVATYHLGTLAPIGAADRYRLLAAPGPTARLDELDSILDDVDAMLRFRLS
;
A
#
# COMPACT_ATOMS: atom_id res chain seq x y z
N MET A 1 21.68 -0.82 0.86
CA MET A 1 21.85 -2.14 0.24
C MET A 1 21.60 -3.21 1.28
N ALA A 2 20.31 -3.49 1.50
CA ALA A 2 19.85 -4.57 2.36
C ALA A 2 19.09 -5.57 1.49
N VAL A 3 19.49 -6.83 1.54
CA VAL A 3 18.71 -7.91 0.91
C VAL A 3 17.52 -8.19 1.81
N MET A 4 16.32 -8.12 1.25
CA MET A 4 15.07 -8.18 1.99
C MET A 4 14.14 -9.28 1.45
N PRO A 5 13.48 -10.05 2.33
CA PRO A 5 12.33 -10.88 1.97
C PRO A 5 11.19 -10.03 1.39
N MET A 6 10.65 -10.44 0.26
CA MET A 6 9.60 -9.71 -0.44
C MET A 6 8.30 -10.53 -0.54
N PHE A 7 7.16 -9.85 -0.40
CA PHE A 7 5.82 -10.42 -0.58
C PHE A 7 5.05 -9.64 -1.65
N PRO A 8 5.14 -10.05 -2.92
CA PRO A 8 4.38 -9.44 -4.01
C PRO A 8 2.88 -9.73 -3.91
N LEU A 9 2.03 -8.71 -4.10
CA LEU A 9 0.56 -8.81 -4.09
C LEU A 9 -0.06 -8.02 -5.25
N GLY A 10 -1.33 -8.25 -5.54
CA GLY A 10 -2.11 -7.57 -6.59
C GLY A 10 -2.57 -6.16 -6.24
N SER A 11 -2.33 -5.70 -5.01
CA SER A 11 -2.58 -4.33 -4.57
C SER A 11 -1.37 -3.79 -3.81
N PRO A 12 -0.95 -2.54 -4.01
CA PRO A 12 0.14 -1.95 -3.25
C PRO A 12 -0.30 -1.62 -1.82
N LEU A 13 0.60 -1.83 -0.86
CA LEU A 13 0.46 -1.34 0.51
C LEU A 13 1.00 0.10 0.56
N LEU A 14 0.22 1.02 1.09
CA LEU A 14 0.70 2.38 1.40
C LEU A 14 1.22 2.44 2.84
N PRO A 15 2.21 3.29 3.15
CA PRO A 15 2.57 3.64 4.53
C PRO A 15 1.35 3.99 5.40
N GLY A 16 1.32 3.50 6.63
CA GLY A 16 0.18 3.57 7.55
C GLY A 16 -0.93 2.54 7.28
N GLY A 17 -0.96 1.94 6.09
CA GLY A 17 -1.96 0.94 5.72
C GLY A 17 -1.82 -0.37 6.49
N VAL A 18 -2.97 -1.01 6.77
CA VAL A 18 -3.03 -2.33 7.41
C VAL A 18 -3.18 -3.42 6.34
N LEU A 19 -2.37 -4.47 6.46
CA LEU A 19 -2.34 -5.61 5.55
C LEU A 19 -2.59 -6.91 6.32
N PRO A 20 -3.85 -7.40 6.37
CA PRO A 20 -4.17 -8.72 6.89
C PRO A 20 -3.77 -9.78 5.86
N LEU A 21 -3.04 -10.81 6.28
CA LEU A 21 -2.60 -11.91 5.43
C LEU A 21 -2.96 -13.26 6.03
N HIS A 22 -3.42 -14.17 5.18
CA HIS A 22 -3.46 -15.60 5.46
C HIS A 22 -2.38 -16.29 4.63
N VAL A 23 -1.32 -16.70 5.30
CA VAL A 23 -0.13 -17.29 4.69
C VAL A 23 -0.24 -18.81 4.72
N PHE A 24 -0.49 -19.41 3.55
CA PHE A 24 -0.60 -20.86 3.39
C PHE A 24 0.44 -21.45 2.43
N GLU A 25 0.97 -20.68 1.48
CA GLU A 25 1.99 -21.15 0.55
C GLU A 25 3.29 -21.52 1.28
N PRO A 26 3.91 -22.69 1.01
CA PRO A 26 5.13 -23.13 1.69
C PRO A 26 6.28 -22.12 1.67
N ARG A 27 6.50 -21.44 0.54
CA ARG A 27 7.54 -20.40 0.42
C ARG A 27 7.33 -19.23 1.38
N TYR A 28 6.10 -18.72 1.51
CA TYR A 28 5.81 -17.60 2.39
C TYR A 28 5.70 -18.02 3.86
N ARG A 29 5.34 -19.28 4.14
CA ARG A 29 5.48 -19.84 5.49
C ARG A 29 6.94 -19.84 5.93
N GLN A 30 7.86 -20.23 5.05
CA GLN A 30 9.29 -20.15 5.32
C GLN A 30 9.74 -18.69 5.52
N MET A 31 9.25 -17.77 4.68
CA MET A 31 9.52 -16.34 4.83
C MET A 31 9.15 -15.80 6.21
N VAL A 32 7.94 -16.14 6.71
CA VAL A 32 7.50 -15.72 8.04
C VAL A 32 8.40 -16.28 9.14
N ILE A 33 8.80 -17.55 9.04
CA ILE A 33 9.73 -18.17 9.99
C ILE A 33 11.08 -17.45 9.98
N ASP A 34 11.63 -17.17 8.80
CA ASP A 34 12.93 -16.51 8.64
C ASP A 34 12.88 -15.07 9.19
N CYS A 35 11.82 -14.31 8.89
CA CYS A 35 11.61 -12.96 9.44
C CYS A 35 11.52 -12.97 10.97
N LEU A 36 10.87 -13.98 11.56
CA LEU A 36 10.74 -14.14 13.02
C LEU A 36 12.05 -14.54 13.71
N GLN A 37 12.98 -15.18 12.98
CA GLN A 37 14.27 -15.62 13.49
C GLN A 37 15.39 -14.59 13.26
N ALA A 38 15.16 -13.61 12.39
CA ALA A 38 16.09 -12.52 12.15
C ALA A 38 16.21 -11.60 13.36
N ASP A 39 17.35 -10.90 13.46
CA ASP A 39 17.55 -9.87 14.47
C ASP A 39 16.71 -8.62 14.14
N GLY A 40 15.93 -8.12 15.10
CA GLY A 40 15.13 -6.91 14.97
C GLY A 40 13.63 -7.18 14.91
N GLU A 41 12.88 -6.21 14.36
CA GLU A 41 11.44 -6.36 14.16
C GLU A 41 11.16 -7.25 12.93
N PRO A 42 10.14 -8.11 12.96
CA PRO A 42 9.80 -8.96 11.82
C PRO A 42 9.22 -8.12 10.68
N GLU A 43 10.01 -7.94 9.62
CA GLU A 43 9.69 -7.07 8.49
C GLU A 43 9.90 -7.77 7.14
N PHE A 44 9.15 -7.33 6.12
CA PHE A 44 9.29 -7.75 4.73
C PHE A 44 8.94 -6.58 3.79
N GLY A 45 9.40 -6.61 2.55
CA GLY A 45 9.00 -5.65 1.54
C GLY A 45 7.75 -6.10 0.80
N GLN A 46 6.73 -5.25 0.74
CA GLN A 46 5.55 -5.47 -0.09
C GLN A 46 5.72 -4.76 -1.43
N ALA A 47 5.43 -5.46 -2.53
CA ALA A 47 5.48 -4.89 -3.88
C ALA A 47 4.20 -5.22 -4.66
N LEU A 48 3.78 -4.31 -5.54
CA LEU A 48 2.71 -4.60 -6.49
C LEU A 48 3.20 -5.56 -7.58
N ILE A 49 2.39 -6.57 -7.91
CA ILE A 49 2.48 -7.37 -9.12
C ILE A 49 1.89 -6.57 -10.28
N THR A 50 2.75 -6.18 -11.21
CA THR A 50 2.35 -5.40 -12.41
C THR A 50 1.86 -6.31 -13.54
N HIS A 51 2.28 -7.58 -13.54
CA HIS A 51 1.81 -8.59 -14.49
C HIS A 51 1.95 -10.00 -13.91
N GLY A 52 0.99 -10.90 -14.19
CA GLY A 52 1.02 -12.27 -13.68
C GLY A 52 0.03 -12.51 -12.54
N ARG A 53 0.32 -13.50 -11.68
CA ARG A 53 -0.54 -13.90 -10.54
C ARG A 53 0.27 -13.93 -9.25
N GLU A 54 -0.40 -13.69 -8.13
CA GLU A 54 0.18 -13.75 -6.77
C GLU A 54 0.75 -15.13 -6.42
N ALA A 55 0.04 -16.18 -6.84
CA ALA A 55 0.42 -17.56 -6.58
C ALA A 55 1.23 -18.17 -7.73
N GLY A 56 2.27 -18.93 -7.38
CA GLY A 56 3.03 -19.77 -8.31
C GLY A 56 4.28 -19.13 -8.95
N GLY A 57 4.54 -17.84 -8.72
CA GLY A 57 5.72 -17.14 -9.23
C GLY A 57 5.66 -16.80 -10.73
N GLY A 58 6.75 -16.23 -11.26
CA GLY A 58 6.84 -15.78 -12.66
C GLY A 58 6.10 -14.47 -12.95
N ASP A 59 5.76 -13.74 -11.89
CA ASP A 59 5.15 -12.42 -11.90
C ASP A 59 6.18 -11.32 -12.24
N GLN A 60 5.71 -10.25 -12.88
CA GLN A 60 6.44 -9.00 -12.96
C GLN A 60 6.07 -8.16 -11.75
N ARG A 61 7.12 -7.67 -11.06
CA ARG A 61 6.99 -6.95 -9.80
C ARG A 61 7.43 -5.51 -10.00
N SER A 62 6.73 -4.62 -9.33
CA SER A 62 7.08 -3.21 -9.28
C SER A 62 8.46 -2.98 -8.66
N MET A 63 9.09 -1.86 -9.01
CA MET A 63 10.39 -1.45 -8.46
C MET A 63 10.24 -0.56 -7.23
N ILE A 64 9.01 -0.21 -6.87
CA ILE A 64 8.65 0.57 -5.69
C ILE A 64 7.73 -0.29 -4.84
N GLY A 65 7.98 -0.28 -3.53
CA GLY A 65 7.16 -1.00 -2.57
C GLY A 65 7.09 -0.29 -1.24
N THR A 66 6.59 -1.01 -0.25
CA THR A 66 6.48 -0.54 1.14
C THR A 66 7.09 -1.58 2.06
N LEU A 67 7.97 -1.15 2.97
CA LEU A 67 8.41 -1.96 4.10
C LEU A 67 7.20 -2.23 4.99
N ALA A 68 6.87 -3.49 5.21
CA ALA A 68 5.75 -3.92 6.04
C ALA A 68 6.28 -4.59 7.32
N ARG A 69 5.83 -4.10 8.47
CA ARG A 69 6.14 -4.70 9.78
C ARG A 69 5.02 -5.61 10.22
N MET A 70 5.34 -6.85 10.58
CA MET A 70 4.37 -7.79 11.15
C MET A 70 4.10 -7.40 12.60
N VAL A 71 2.87 -6.96 12.90
CA VAL A 71 2.47 -6.49 14.25
C VAL A 71 1.68 -7.52 15.04
N ASN A 72 1.06 -8.49 14.35
CA ASN A 72 0.41 -9.63 14.98
C ASN A 72 0.62 -10.87 14.10
N ILE A 73 1.01 -11.99 14.71
CA ILE A 73 1.28 -13.24 14.02
C ILE A 73 0.67 -14.37 14.85
N GLU A 74 -0.24 -15.12 14.23
CA GLU A 74 -0.90 -16.27 14.81
C GLU A 74 -0.61 -17.51 13.97
N ALA A 75 -0.02 -18.53 14.60
CA ALA A 75 0.14 -19.83 13.97
C ALA A 75 -1.21 -20.55 13.97
N LEU A 76 -1.60 -21.05 12.80
CA LEU A 76 -2.81 -21.82 12.57
C LEU A 76 -2.47 -23.30 12.35
N ASP A 77 -3.51 -24.13 12.25
CA ASP A 77 -3.37 -25.55 11.91
C ASP A 77 -2.60 -25.76 10.60
N GLU A 78 -1.88 -26.89 10.53
CA GLU A 78 -1.09 -27.33 9.38
C GLU A 78 0.09 -26.38 9.02
N GLY A 79 0.48 -25.53 9.98
CA GLY A 79 1.60 -24.60 9.89
C GLY A 79 1.34 -23.40 8.98
N ARG A 80 0.07 -23.04 8.80
CA ARG A 80 -0.36 -21.78 8.19
C ARG A 80 -0.21 -20.64 9.20
N TYR A 81 -0.23 -19.41 8.72
CA TYR A 81 -0.22 -18.23 9.59
C TYR A 81 -1.36 -17.28 9.22
N ALA A 82 -2.02 -16.71 10.21
CA ALA A 82 -2.72 -15.44 10.07
C ALA A 82 -1.79 -14.35 10.61
N LEU A 83 -1.56 -13.29 9.86
CA LEU A 83 -0.77 -12.16 10.35
C LEU A 83 -1.38 -10.83 9.93
N ILE A 84 -1.09 -9.81 10.73
CA ILE A 84 -1.39 -8.42 10.41
C ILE A 84 -0.05 -7.72 10.25
N ALA A 85 0.15 -7.08 9.10
CA ALA A 85 1.28 -6.20 8.87
C ALA A 85 0.82 -4.75 8.72
N VAL A 86 1.71 -3.80 9.04
CA VAL A 86 1.48 -2.37 8.86
C VAL A 86 2.56 -1.82 7.92
N GLY A 87 2.13 -1.02 6.94
CA GLY A 87 3.03 -0.32 6.03
C GLY A 87 3.81 0.76 6.79
N MET A 88 5.14 0.71 6.71
CA MET A 88 6.02 1.60 7.45
C MET A 88 6.52 2.73 6.57
N GLN A 89 7.47 2.45 5.67
CA GLN A 89 8.09 3.44 4.79
C GLN A 89 8.19 2.89 3.38
N ARG A 90 8.32 3.77 2.40
CA ARG A 90 8.55 3.37 1.02
C ARG A 90 9.94 2.79 0.86
N ILE A 91 10.04 1.81 -0.03
CA ILE A 91 11.29 1.20 -0.45
C ILE A 91 11.41 1.28 -1.96
N ARG A 92 12.65 1.44 -2.44
CA ARG A 92 13.01 1.28 -3.83
C ARG A 92 13.74 -0.05 -3.98
N VAL A 93 13.27 -0.88 -4.88
CA VAL A 93 13.98 -2.07 -5.34
C VAL A 93 15.07 -1.63 -6.31
N ASN A 94 16.31 -2.03 -6.03
CA ASN A 94 17.45 -1.85 -6.93
C ASN A 94 17.54 -3.02 -7.91
N ALA A 95 17.35 -4.23 -7.41
CA ALA A 95 17.34 -5.45 -8.20
C ALA A 95 16.50 -6.55 -7.53
N TRP A 96 15.67 -7.23 -8.32
CA TRP A 96 15.06 -8.49 -7.93
C TRP A 96 16.11 -9.61 -7.99
N LEU A 97 16.19 -10.41 -6.94
CA LEU A 97 17.08 -11.56 -6.83
C LEU A 97 16.31 -12.85 -7.17
N PRO A 98 16.99 -13.98 -7.42
CA PRO A 98 16.32 -15.26 -7.60
C PRO A 98 15.42 -15.62 -6.41
N ASP A 99 14.22 -16.08 -6.72
CA ASP A 99 13.29 -16.62 -5.72
C ASP A 99 13.86 -17.94 -5.17
N ASP A 100 14.36 -17.96 -3.93
CA ASP A 100 14.74 -19.21 -3.26
C ASP A 100 14.77 -19.03 -1.72
N PRO A 101 13.76 -19.53 -0.97
CA PRO A 101 12.52 -20.15 -1.43
C PRO A 101 11.41 -19.13 -1.78
N TYR A 102 11.55 -17.87 -1.38
CA TYR A 102 10.60 -16.77 -1.60
C TYR A 102 11.28 -15.60 -2.35
N PRO A 103 10.49 -14.66 -2.89
CA PRO A 103 11.02 -13.46 -3.52
C PRO A 103 12.00 -12.69 -2.62
N LEU A 104 13.12 -12.31 -3.20
CA LEU A 104 14.15 -11.50 -2.55
C LEU A 104 14.46 -10.29 -3.43
N ALA A 105 14.79 -9.16 -2.79
CA ALA A 105 15.25 -7.98 -3.50
C ALA A 105 16.36 -7.27 -2.73
N ASP A 106 17.27 -6.66 -3.48
CA ASP A 106 18.09 -5.58 -2.94
C ASP A 106 17.27 -4.30 -2.91
N VAL A 107 17.15 -3.70 -1.73
CA VAL A 107 16.32 -2.52 -1.51
C VAL A 107 17.08 -1.42 -0.77
N ASP A 108 16.66 -0.19 -1.05
CA ASP A 108 17.01 0.99 -0.27
C ASP A 108 15.74 1.71 0.21
N PRO A 109 15.78 2.39 1.36
CA PRO A 109 14.72 3.31 1.76
C PRO A 109 14.48 4.36 0.67
N TRP A 110 13.21 4.69 0.42
CA TRP A 110 12.86 5.78 -0.49
C TRP A 110 12.18 6.91 0.29
N PRO A 111 12.94 7.95 0.69
CA PRO A 111 12.39 9.06 1.44
C PRO A 111 11.48 9.95 0.58
N GLU A 112 10.62 10.69 1.26
CA GLU A 112 9.82 11.77 0.68
C GLU A 112 10.71 12.92 0.20
N GLU A 113 10.48 13.37 -1.03
CA GLU A 113 10.95 14.67 -1.48
C GLU A 113 10.00 15.75 -0.94
N ASP A 114 10.53 16.90 -0.53
CA ASP A 114 9.73 18.07 -0.12
C ASP A 114 8.66 17.77 0.95
N ALA A 115 9.05 17.01 1.98
CA ALA A 115 8.16 16.65 3.10
C ALA A 115 7.75 17.85 3.98
N ASP A 116 8.60 18.88 4.05
CA ASP A 116 8.44 20.05 4.92
C ASP A 116 7.87 21.28 4.17
N VAL A 117 7.01 21.06 3.18
CA VAL A 117 6.42 22.16 2.39
C VAL A 117 5.32 22.87 3.18
N ASP A 118 5.42 24.20 3.24
CA ASP A 118 4.39 25.06 3.83
C ASP A 118 3.03 24.83 3.15
N GLY A 119 1.99 24.69 3.96
CA GLY A 119 0.61 24.56 3.49
C GLY A 119 0.15 23.12 3.22
N LEU A 120 0.94 22.10 3.56
CA LEU A 120 0.57 20.71 3.31
C LEU A 120 -0.68 20.29 4.10
N ASP A 121 -0.87 20.79 5.32
CA ASP A 121 -2.05 20.52 6.15
C ASP A 121 -3.35 21.01 5.46
N GLU A 122 -3.36 22.23 4.93
CA GLU A 122 -4.52 22.76 4.19
C GLU A 122 -4.79 21.97 2.92
N ARG A 123 -3.73 21.50 2.23
CA ARG A 123 -3.89 20.64 1.06
C ARG A 123 -4.47 19.28 1.41
N VAL A 124 -4.01 18.67 2.50
CA VAL A 124 -4.56 17.41 3.03
C VAL A 124 -6.04 17.57 3.37
N ALA A 125 -6.42 18.67 4.03
CA ALA A 125 -7.81 18.96 4.36
C ALA A 125 -8.69 19.07 3.10
N GLY A 126 -8.22 19.82 2.08
CA GLY A 126 -8.94 19.93 0.81
C GLY A 126 -9.07 18.58 0.06
N ALA A 127 -8.00 17.77 0.07
CA ALA A 127 -8.02 16.44 -0.53
C ALA A 127 -8.93 15.47 0.24
N LEU A 128 -9.02 15.58 1.57
CA LEU A 128 -9.96 14.81 2.39
C LEU A 128 -11.42 15.12 2.00
N ASP A 129 -11.78 16.39 1.88
CA ASP A 129 -13.13 16.79 1.45
C ASP A 129 -13.47 16.24 0.06
N ARG A 130 -12.48 16.19 -0.84
CA ARG A 130 -12.63 15.60 -2.17
C ARG A 130 -12.82 14.09 -2.11
N VAL A 131 -12.00 13.36 -1.35
CA VAL A 131 -12.14 11.91 -1.14
C VAL A 131 -13.52 11.59 -0.56
N ARG A 132 -13.99 12.33 0.44
CA ARG A 132 -15.34 12.18 1.01
C ARG A 132 -16.43 12.38 -0.02
N SER A 133 -16.30 13.41 -0.86
CA SER A 133 -17.26 13.69 -1.94
C SER A 133 -17.32 12.56 -2.96
N THR A 134 -16.17 12.02 -3.39
CA THR A 134 -16.11 10.89 -4.31
C THR A 134 -16.67 9.61 -3.67
N LEU A 135 -16.39 9.36 -2.39
CA LEU A 135 -16.95 8.22 -1.66
C LEU A 135 -18.47 8.30 -1.55
N ALA A 136 -19.04 9.49 -1.32
CA ALA A 136 -20.48 9.69 -1.32
C ALA A 136 -21.11 9.34 -2.68
N LEU A 137 -20.49 9.74 -3.80
CA LEU A 137 -20.93 9.34 -5.14
C LEU A 137 -20.85 7.83 -5.37
N ALA A 138 -19.79 7.18 -4.88
CA ALA A 138 -19.64 5.72 -4.98
C ALA A 138 -20.68 4.98 -4.11
N ALA A 139 -21.01 5.52 -2.94
CA ALA A 139 -22.03 4.98 -2.04
C ALA A 139 -23.44 5.03 -2.66
N GLU A 140 -23.77 6.08 -3.43
CA GLU A 140 -25.04 6.16 -4.17
C GLU A 140 -25.22 5.00 -5.18
N LEU A 141 -24.11 4.45 -5.70
CA LEU A 141 -24.12 3.28 -6.58
C LEU A 141 -24.13 1.94 -5.81
N GLY A 142 -24.11 1.97 -4.48
CA GLY A 142 -23.99 0.78 -3.62
C GLY A 142 -22.61 0.12 -3.69
N GLU A 143 -21.59 0.86 -4.13
CA GLU A 143 -20.21 0.36 -4.26
C GLU A 143 -19.38 0.58 -2.99
N PHE A 144 -19.91 1.34 -2.03
CA PHE A 144 -19.26 1.64 -0.77
C PHE A 144 -20.27 1.69 0.37
N ASP A 145 -19.99 0.97 1.46
CA ASP A 145 -20.91 0.77 2.60
C ASP A 145 -20.39 1.47 3.88
N ALA A 146 -19.36 2.30 3.78
CA ALA A 146 -18.76 3.00 4.92
C ALA A 146 -19.23 4.45 5.00
N ASP A 147 -19.56 4.89 6.21
CA ASP A 147 -19.87 6.29 6.52
C ASP A 147 -18.61 7.15 6.29
N ALA A 148 -18.64 8.00 5.25
CA ALA A 148 -17.52 8.88 4.90
C ALA A 148 -17.15 9.88 6.01
N ASP A 149 -18.06 10.09 6.97
CA ASP A 149 -17.89 10.98 8.11
C ASP A 149 -17.04 10.38 9.24
N ASP A 150 -16.94 9.05 9.35
CA ASP A 150 -16.15 8.34 10.38
C ASP A 150 -14.70 8.07 9.94
N ILE A 151 -14.28 8.69 8.84
CA ILE A 151 -12.93 8.57 8.30
C ILE A 151 -11.95 9.38 9.16
N GLU A 152 -11.08 8.67 9.88
CA GLU A 152 -9.93 9.22 10.59
C GLU A 152 -8.65 9.10 9.73
N ILE A 153 -7.88 10.19 9.67
CA ILE A 153 -6.55 10.24 9.04
C ILE A 153 -5.50 10.62 10.07
N ALA A 154 -4.22 10.34 9.76
CA ALA A 154 -3.13 10.68 10.67
C ALA A 154 -2.98 12.20 10.85
N ASP A 155 -2.52 12.64 12.03
CA ASP A 155 -2.18 14.04 12.30
C ASP A 155 -0.94 14.51 11.53
N ASP A 156 -0.02 13.58 11.23
CA ASP A 156 1.13 13.88 10.39
C ASP A 156 0.66 14.05 8.93
N PRO A 157 0.83 15.22 8.31
CA PRO A 157 0.27 15.49 6.98
C PRO A 157 0.89 14.62 5.89
N VAL A 158 2.15 14.21 6.03
CA VAL A 158 2.79 13.30 5.08
C VAL A 158 2.14 11.93 5.14
N VAL A 159 1.93 11.39 6.35
CA VAL A 159 1.23 10.12 6.55
C VAL A 159 -0.23 10.22 6.10
N ALA A 160 -0.88 11.36 6.36
CA ALA A 160 -2.25 11.61 5.96
C ALA A 160 -2.45 11.48 4.44
N THR A 161 -1.49 11.94 3.62
CA THR A 161 -1.57 11.76 2.16
C THR A 161 -1.67 10.29 1.72
N TYR A 162 -1.07 9.36 2.46
CA TYR A 162 -1.18 7.93 2.20
C TYR A 162 -2.51 7.35 2.68
N HIS A 163 -3.03 7.84 3.80
CA HIS A 163 -4.35 7.44 4.28
C HIS A 163 -5.41 7.86 3.26
N LEU A 164 -5.33 9.06 2.71
CA LEU A 164 -6.23 9.52 1.63
C LEU A 164 -6.19 8.59 0.42
N GLY A 165 -5.01 8.19 -0.05
CA GLY A 165 -4.89 7.18 -1.12
C GLY A 165 -5.41 5.79 -0.71
N THR A 166 -5.39 5.47 0.59
CA THR A 166 -5.94 4.22 1.11
C THR A 166 -7.47 4.22 1.08
N LEU A 167 -8.07 5.35 1.45
CA LEU A 167 -9.51 5.56 1.59
C LEU A 167 -10.19 5.79 0.23
N ALA A 168 -9.50 6.42 -0.71
CA ALA A 168 -10.06 6.74 -2.02
C ALA A 168 -10.57 5.48 -2.76
N PRO A 169 -11.72 5.57 -3.45
CA PRO A 169 -12.32 4.45 -4.20
C PRO A 169 -11.60 4.24 -5.54
N ILE A 170 -10.30 3.96 -5.47
CA ILE A 170 -9.39 3.86 -6.61
C ILE A 170 -8.78 2.46 -6.74
N GLY A 171 -8.46 2.08 -7.97
CA GLY A 171 -7.86 0.79 -8.30
C GLY A 171 -6.39 0.66 -7.86
N ALA A 172 -5.88 -0.57 -7.91
CA ALA A 172 -4.49 -0.88 -7.51
C ALA A 172 -3.43 -0.11 -8.31
N ALA A 173 -3.68 0.14 -9.60
CA ALA A 173 -2.75 0.88 -10.46
C ALA A 173 -2.61 2.35 -10.03
N ASP A 174 -3.72 3.01 -9.70
CA ASP A 174 -3.73 4.39 -9.24
C ASP A 174 -3.15 4.51 -7.83
N ARG A 175 -3.47 3.56 -6.95
CA ARG A 175 -2.84 3.47 -5.63
C ARG A 175 -1.32 3.31 -5.72
N TYR A 176 -0.83 2.58 -6.73
CA TYR A 176 0.60 2.46 -6.99
C TYR A 176 1.21 3.76 -7.51
N ARG A 177 0.49 4.53 -8.34
CA ARG A 177 0.92 5.88 -8.73
C ARG A 177 1.13 6.77 -7.51
N LEU A 178 0.19 6.74 -6.54
CA LEU A 178 0.32 7.49 -5.28
C LEU A 178 1.53 7.03 -4.45
N LEU A 179 1.78 5.72 -4.37
CA LEU A 179 2.98 5.17 -3.72
C LEU A 179 4.27 5.64 -4.41
N ALA A 180 4.24 5.70 -5.73
CA ALA A 180 5.39 6.06 -6.57
C ALA A 180 5.58 7.59 -6.75
N ALA A 181 4.69 8.43 -6.23
CA ALA A 181 4.85 9.87 -6.27
C ALA A 181 6.08 10.31 -5.44
N PRO A 182 6.94 11.22 -5.94
CA PRO A 182 8.22 11.55 -5.30
C PRO A 182 8.08 12.10 -3.87
N GLY A 183 7.01 12.86 -3.61
CA GLY A 183 6.73 13.48 -2.33
C GLY A 183 5.23 13.68 -2.07
N PRO A 184 4.83 14.21 -0.91
CA PRO A 184 3.43 14.35 -0.51
C PRO A 184 2.67 15.33 -1.42
N THR A 185 3.29 16.44 -1.83
CA THR A 185 2.71 17.41 -2.78
C THR A 185 2.36 16.74 -4.10
N ALA A 186 3.31 16.05 -4.73
CA ALA A 186 3.08 15.34 -5.98
C ALA A 186 2.04 14.21 -5.82
N ARG A 187 2.01 13.55 -4.65
CA ARG A 187 1.00 12.53 -4.34
C ARG A 187 -0.40 13.11 -4.30
N LEU A 188 -0.58 14.28 -3.71
CA LEU A 188 -1.86 14.97 -3.68
C LEU A 188 -2.28 15.45 -5.08
N ASP A 189 -1.34 15.94 -5.90
CA ASP A 189 -1.62 16.32 -7.30
C ASP A 189 -2.09 15.11 -8.13
N GLU A 190 -1.43 13.95 -7.97
CA GLU A 190 -1.83 12.70 -8.61
C GLU A 190 -3.21 12.24 -8.11
N LEU A 191 -3.46 12.30 -6.80
CA LEU A 191 -4.75 11.94 -6.21
C LEU A 191 -5.88 12.82 -6.78
N ASP A 192 -5.67 14.14 -6.87
CA ASP A 192 -6.64 15.06 -7.44
C ASP A 192 -6.98 14.70 -8.89
N SER A 193 -5.96 14.42 -9.71
CA SER A 193 -6.16 14.00 -11.11
C SER A 193 -6.90 12.67 -11.22
N ILE A 194 -6.59 11.70 -10.35
CA ILE A 194 -7.28 10.40 -10.33
C ILE A 194 -8.75 10.58 -9.92
N LEU A 195 -9.02 11.40 -8.90
CA LEU A 195 -10.38 11.65 -8.43
C LEU A 195 -11.22 12.37 -9.47
N ASP A 196 -10.64 13.25 -10.30
CA ASP A 196 -11.36 13.84 -11.45
C ASP A 196 -11.90 12.78 -12.41
N ASP A 197 -11.07 11.81 -12.78
CA ASP A 197 -11.46 10.72 -13.67
C ASP A 197 -12.51 9.80 -13.02
N VAL A 198 -12.35 9.49 -11.74
CA VAL A 198 -13.29 8.65 -10.97
C VAL A 198 -14.64 9.35 -10.82
N ASP A 199 -14.66 10.63 -10.43
CA ASP A 199 -15.89 11.42 -10.31
C ASP A 199 -16.65 11.49 -11.64
N ALA A 200 -15.94 11.72 -12.74
CA ALA A 200 -16.53 11.74 -14.08
C ALA A 200 -17.18 10.40 -14.43
N MET A 201 -16.51 9.30 -14.13
CA MET A 201 -17.03 7.95 -14.34
C MET A 201 -18.26 7.67 -13.46
N LEU A 202 -18.21 7.98 -12.16
CA LEU A 202 -19.31 7.74 -11.22
C LEU A 202 -20.55 8.55 -11.61
N ARG A 203 -20.39 9.84 -11.94
CA ARG A 203 -21.51 10.69 -12.39
C ARG A 203 -22.13 10.18 -13.69
N PHE A 204 -21.33 9.69 -14.63
CA PHE A 204 -21.85 9.07 -15.86
C PHE A 204 -22.68 7.80 -15.59
N ARG A 205 -22.35 7.05 -14.53
CA ARG A 205 -23.11 5.85 -14.14
C ARG A 205 -24.38 6.17 -13.35
N LEU A 206 -24.43 7.34 -12.71
CA LEU A 206 -25.60 7.83 -11.95
C LEU A 206 -26.64 8.54 -12.83
N SER A 207 -26.26 9.00 -14.03
CA SER A 207 -27.17 9.65 -15.00
C SER A 207 -28.00 8.65 -15.80
#